data_AF-A0A1E5G8U4-F1
#
_entry.id   AF-A0A1E5G8U4-F1
#
_cell.length_a   1.000
_cell.length_b   1.000
_cell.length_c   1.000
_cell.angle_alpha   90.00
_cell.angle_beta   90.00
_cell.angle_gamma   90.00
#
_symmetry.space_group_name_H-M   'P 1'
#
loop_
_entity.id
_entity.type
_entity.pdbx_description
1 polymer ?
#
loop_
_entity_poly.entity_id
_entity_poly.type
_entity_poly.pdbx_seq_one_letter_code
_entity_poly.pdbx_strand_id
1 'polypeptide(L)'
;MKKYSLILVLFVASFLLYEFPVKKAIATNKFYHLLKVEDSIEKNSIYDLKIIKSFTPEYGYHFVFKVKNSKYDYSFTYKYAQKSWEQYYYDGKGGYLPLPNKKIIF
;
A
#
# COMPACT_ATOMS: atom_id res chain seq x y z
N MET A 1 -34.69 -0.77 -24.71
CA MET A 1 -33.96 -1.23 -23.51
C MET A 1 -32.42 -1.26 -23.64
N LYS A 2 -31.80 -0.96 -24.79
CA LYS A 2 -30.31 -1.02 -24.94
C LYS A 2 -29.53 0.23 -24.45
N LYS A 3 -30.15 1.42 -24.44
CA LYS A 3 -29.45 2.69 -24.11
C LYS A 3 -29.07 2.82 -22.62
N TYR A 4 -29.89 2.31 -21.70
CA TYR A 4 -29.64 2.39 -20.26
C TYR A 4 -28.48 1.48 -19.81
N SER A 5 -28.20 0.40 -20.53
CA SER A 5 -27.07 -0.49 -20.24
C SER A 5 -25.72 0.19 -20.52
N LEU A 6 -25.62 0.98 -21.60
CA LEU A 6 -24.39 1.70 -21.95
C LEU A 6 -24.06 2.81 -20.94
N ILE A 7 -25.07 3.54 -20.47
CA ILE A 7 -24.92 4.61 -19.47
C ILE A 7 -24.46 4.02 -18.13
N LEU A 8 -25.03 2.88 -17.72
CA LEU A 8 -24.62 2.20 -16.49
C LEU A 8 -23.17 1.72 -16.56
N VAL A 9 -22.75 1.15 -17.69
CA VAL A 9 -21.35 0.71 -17.90
C VAL A 9 -20.39 1.90 -17.87
N LEU A 10 -20.75 3.03 -18.50
CA LEU A 10 -19.95 4.26 -18.45
C LEU A 10 -19.85 4.82 -17.04
N PHE A 11 -20.94 4.79 -16.27
CA PHE A 11 -20.94 5.25 -14.88
C PHE A 11 -20.04 4.38 -14.00
N VAL A 12 -20.16 3.05 -14.11
CA VAL A 12 -19.32 2.11 -13.38
C VAL A 12 -17.86 2.25 -13.79
N ALA A 13 -17.55 2.33 -15.08
CA ALA A 13 -16.18 2.52 -15.56
C ALA A 13 -15.58 3.85 -15.07
N SER A 14 -16.35 4.95 -15.10
CA SER A 14 -15.90 6.26 -14.62
C SER A 14 -15.66 6.26 -13.11
N PHE A 15 -16.56 5.62 -12.36
CA PHE A 15 -16.42 5.45 -10.92
C PHE A 15 -15.17 4.63 -10.57
N LEU A 16 -14.94 3.52 -11.26
CA LEU A 16 -13.73 2.70 -11.07
C LEU A 16 -12.45 3.48 -11.49
N LEU A 17 -12.49 4.20 -12.62
CA LEU A 17 -11.34 5.00 -13.07
C LEU A 17 -11.02 6.17 -12.15
N TYR A 18 -12.00 6.71 -11.42
CA TYR A 18 -11.79 7.79 -10.46
C TYR A 18 -11.38 7.28 -9.07
N GLU A 19 -12.08 6.27 -8.55
CA GLU A 19 -11.83 5.78 -7.20
C GLU A 19 -10.45 5.16 -7.04
N PHE A 20 -9.95 4.46 -8.05
CA PHE A 20 -8.67 3.75 -7.96
C PHE A 20 -7.47 4.71 -7.81
N PRO A 21 -7.24 5.70 -8.69
CA PRO A 21 -6.11 6.62 -8.55
C PRO A 21 -6.21 7.49 -7.29
N VAL A 22 -7.41 7.94 -6.93
CA VAL A 22 -7.62 8.75 -5.71
C VAL A 22 -7.31 7.93 -4.46
N LYS A 23 -7.85 6.71 -4.33
CA LYS A 23 -7.58 5.84 -3.18
C LYS A 23 -6.10 5.43 -3.11
N LYS A 24 -5.45 5.22 -4.27
CA LYS A 24 -4.00 4.95 -4.34
C LYS A 24 -3.19 6.14 -3.83
N ALA A 25 -3.52 7.36 -4.26
CA ALA A 25 -2.83 8.57 -3.81
C ALA A 25 -2.97 8.78 -2.30
N ILE A 26 -4.16 8.61 -1.75
CA ILE A 26 -4.41 8.70 -0.30
C ILE A 26 -3.59 7.65 0.47
N ALA A 27 -3.61 6.39 0.02
CA ALA A 27 -2.84 5.32 0.65
C ALA A 27 -1.33 5.61 0.59
N THR A 28 -0.85 6.14 -0.53
CA THR A 28 0.57 6.50 -0.75
C THR A 28 1.01 7.64 0.16
N ASN A 29 0.17 8.68 0.31
CA ASN A 29 0.47 9.78 1.22
C ASN A 29 0.50 9.33 2.69
N LYS A 30 -0.46 8.48 3.10
CA LYS A 30 -0.46 7.89 4.44
C LYS A 30 0.77 7.01 4.69
N PHE A 31 1.18 6.24 3.69
CA PHE A 31 2.39 5.41 3.74
C PHE A 31 3.64 6.26 4.02
N TYR A 32 3.87 7.31 3.24
CA TYR A 32 5.03 8.20 3.47
C TYR A 32 4.95 8.96 4.80
N HIS A 33 3.76 9.37 5.21
CA HIS A 33 3.57 9.99 6.52
C HIS A 33 3.94 9.03 7.65
N LEU A 34 3.51 7.77 7.56
CA LEU A 34 3.83 6.75 8.55
C LEU A 34 5.34 6.52 8.65
N LEU A 35 6.02 6.35 7.51
CA LEU A 35 7.48 6.19 7.49
C LEU A 35 8.23 7.39 8.08
N LYS A 36 7.75 8.61 7.80
CA LYS A 36 8.37 9.82 8.34
C LYS A 36 8.16 9.95 9.85
N VAL A 37 6.95 9.68 10.33
CA VAL A 37 6.57 9.91 11.74
C VAL A 37 7.00 8.76 12.65
N GLU A 38 6.80 7.51 12.24
CA GLU A 38 7.08 6.33 13.07
C GLU A 38 8.54 5.88 12.94
N ASP A 39 9.11 5.96 11.73
CA ASP A 39 10.44 5.43 11.42
C ASP A 39 11.50 6.50 11.17
N SER A 40 11.14 7.79 11.11
CA SER A 40 12.07 8.87 10.71
C SER A 40 12.73 8.62 9.34
N ILE A 41 12.02 7.94 8.44
CA ILE A 41 12.49 7.61 7.10
C ILE A 41 11.92 8.60 6.08
N GLU A 42 12.83 9.32 5.44
CA GLU A 42 12.49 10.22 4.34
C GLU A 42 12.12 9.44 3.07
N LYS A 43 11.20 9.99 2.27
CA LYS A 43 10.76 9.40 0.99
C LYS A 43 11.91 9.04 0.06
N ASN A 44 12.98 9.84 0.06
CA ASN A 44 14.14 9.70 -0.81
C ASN A 44 15.08 8.54 -0.40
N SER A 45 14.85 7.98 0.80
CA SER A 45 15.55 6.80 1.30
C SER A 45 14.91 5.50 0.79
N ILE A 46 13.71 5.56 0.23
CA ILE A 46 13.04 4.39 -0.35
C ILE A 46 13.49 4.18 -1.78
N TYR A 47 13.81 2.94 -2.13
CA TYR A 47 14.03 2.52 -3.51
C TYR A 47 13.25 1.24 -3.82
N ASP A 48 12.97 1.01 -5.11
CA ASP A 48 12.16 -0.13 -5.60
C ASP A 48 10.77 -0.26 -4.94
N LEU A 49 10.02 0.86 -4.86
CA LEU A 49 8.64 0.85 -4.34
C LEU A 49 7.66 0.27 -5.37
N LYS A 50 7.00 -0.83 -4.99
CA LYS A 50 5.89 -1.46 -5.71
C LYS A 50 4.60 -1.30 -4.91
N ILE A 51 3.57 -0.76 -5.55
CA ILE A 51 2.24 -0.58 -4.95
C ILE A 51 1.27 -1.51 -5.67
N ILE A 52 0.74 -2.48 -4.94
CA ILE A 52 -0.13 -3.53 -5.45
C ILE A 52 -1.51 -3.34 -4.83
N LYS A 53 -2.55 -3.24 -5.66
CA LYS A 53 -3.93 -3.19 -5.15
C LYS A 53 -4.31 -4.59 -4.67
N SER A 54 -4.88 -4.68 -3.47
CA SER A 54 -5.45 -5.95 -3.03
C SER A 54 -6.79 -6.22 -3.73
N PHE A 55 -7.03 -7.47 -4.10
CA PHE A 55 -8.32 -7.92 -4.63
C PHE A 55 -9.27 -8.37 -3.52
N THR A 56 -8.76 -8.61 -2.32
CA THR A 56 -9.57 -8.94 -1.15
C THR A 56 -10.15 -7.67 -0.51
N PRO A 57 -11.44 -7.64 -0.14
CA PRO A 57 -12.12 -6.44 0.36
C PRO A 57 -11.59 -5.95 1.72
N GLU A 58 -10.94 -6.81 2.50
CA GLU A 58 -10.33 -6.47 3.79
C GLU A 58 -9.10 -5.57 3.64
N TYR A 59 -8.40 -5.73 2.53
CA TYR A 59 -7.11 -5.11 2.26
C TYR A 59 -7.25 -4.09 1.14
N GLY A 60 -6.56 -2.96 1.27
CA GLY A 60 -6.60 -1.89 0.28
C GLY A 60 -5.43 -1.94 -0.69
N TYR A 61 -4.25 -1.63 -0.16
CA TYR A 61 -3.03 -1.55 -0.94
C TYR A 61 -1.88 -2.19 -0.16
N HIS A 62 -1.09 -2.96 -0.87
CA HIS A 62 0.15 -3.55 -0.41
C HIS A 62 1.33 -2.76 -1.00
N PHE A 63 2.22 -2.31 -0.14
CA PHE A 63 3.41 -1.54 -0.48
C PHE A 63 4.61 -2.42 -0.21
N VAL A 64 5.31 -2.84 -1.25
CA VAL A 64 6.56 -3.60 -1.14
C VAL A 64 7.70 -2.67 -1.52
N PHE A 65 8.69 -2.47 -0.65
CA PHE A 65 9.73 -1.48 -0.85
C PHE A 65 11.02 -1.84 -0.14
N LYS A 66 12.12 -1.21 -0.58
CA LYS A 66 13.43 -1.32 0.08
C LYS A 66 13.85 0.05 0.62
N VAL A 67 14.60 0.04 1.70
CA VAL A 67 15.16 1.27 2.30
C VAL A 67 16.66 1.25 2.13
N LYS A 68 17.25 2.40 1.74
CA LYS A 68 18.71 2.55 1.65
C LYS A 68 19.35 2.16 2.98
N ASN A 69 20.45 1.42 2.91
CA ASN A 69 21.18 0.91 4.08
C ASN A 69 20.42 -0.08 4.96
N SER A 70 19.24 -0.55 4.54
CA SER A 70 18.60 -1.70 5.15
C SER A 70 18.98 -2.98 4.41
N LYS A 71 19.17 -4.07 5.17
CA LYS A 71 19.36 -5.42 4.65
C LYS A 71 18.05 -6.13 4.27
N TYR A 72 16.90 -5.55 4.60
CA TYR A 72 15.60 -6.19 4.47
C TYR A 72 14.71 -5.52 3.42
N ASP A 73 13.82 -6.31 2.84
CA ASP A 73 12.70 -5.80 2.05
C ASP A 73 11.50 -5.66 2.96
N TYR A 74 10.70 -4.61 2.79
CA TYR A 74 9.56 -4.32 3.65
C TYR A 74 8.24 -4.46 2.90
N SER A 75 7.21 -4.88 3.60
CA SER A 75 5.84 -4.98 3.09
C SER A 75 4.85 -4.35 4.05
N PHE A 76 4.23 -3.26 3.62
CA PHE A 76 3.23 -2.53 4.40
C PHE A 76 1.88 -2.69 3.73
N THR A 77 0.92 -3.22 4.46
CA THR A 77 -0.41 -3.54 3.95
C THR A 77 -1.45 -2.70 4.66
N TYR A 78 -2.18 -1.87 3.91
CA TYR A 78 -3.26 -1.08 4.46
C TYR A 78 -4.56 -1.89 4.53
N LYS A 79 -5.17 -1.98 5.72
CA LYS A 79 -6.49 -2.59 5.91
C LYS A 79 -7.56 -1.51 5.92
N TYR A 80 -8.53 -1.58 5.00
CA TYR A 80 -9.59 -0.57 4.92
C TYR A 80 -10.55 -0.66 6.11
N ALA A 81 -10.98 -1.87 6.46
CA ALA A 81 -11.97 -2.08 7.52
C ALA A 81 -11.49 -1.55 8.89
N GLN A 82 -10.22 -1.80 9.21
CA GLN A 82 -9.61 -1.42 10.49
C GLN A 82 -8.89 -0.07 10.43
N LYS A 83 -8.79 0.54 9.23
CA LYS A 83 -7.99 1.73 8.95
C LYS A 83 -6.55 1.65 9.48
N SER A 84 -5.99 0.43 9.54
CA SER A 84 -4.71 0.12 10.16
C SER A 84 -3.67 -0.34 9.12
N TRP A 85 -2.42 -0.38 9.54
CA TRP A 85 -1.31 -0.93 8.75
C TRP A 85 -0.81 -2.22 9.38
N GLU A 86 -0.67 -3.25 8.56
CA GLU A 86 0.17 -4.39 8.88
C GLU A 86 1.54 -4.20 8.24
N GLN A 87 2.57 -4.46 9.02
CA GLN A 87 3.93 -4.16 8.63
C GLN A 87 4.77 -5.43 8.78
N TYR A 88 5.45 -5.80 7.71
CA TYR A 88 6.31 -6.97 7.66
C TYR A 88 7.67 -6.62 7.04
N TYR A 89 8.68 -7.43 7.33
CA TYR A 89 9.97 -7.42 6.66
C TYR A 89 10.30 -8.82 6.16
N TYR A 90 11.05 -8.92 5.06
CA TYR A 90 11.50 -10.17 4.47
C TYR A 90 12.94 -10.43 4.85
N ASP A 91 13.19 -11.57 5.51
CA ASP A 91 14.50 -11.93 6.08
C ASP A 91 15.43 -12.66 5.10
N GLY A 92 14.97 -12.95 3.88
CA GLY A 92 15.72 -13.70 2.88
C GLY A 92 15.80 -15.21 3.11
N LYS A 93 15.25 -15.73 4.21
CA LYS A 93 15.46 -17.13 4.65
C LYS A 93 14.17 -17.95 4.77
N GLY A 94 13.00 -17.33 4.84
CA GLY A 94 11.77 -18.12 5.02
C GLY A 94 10.44 -17.40 4.82
N GLY A 95 10.42 -16.08 4.63
CA GLY A 95 9.17 -15.37 4.35
C GLY A 95 9.12 -13.96 4.93
N TYR A 96 7.92 -13.40 4.92
CA TYR A 96 7.63 -12.12 5.56
C TYR A 96 7.33 -12.33 7.04
N LEU A 97 8.13 -11.69 7.89
CA LEU A 97 7.98 -11.69 9.34
C LEU A 97 7.38 -10.36 9.81
N PRO A 98 6.54 -10.33 10.85
CA PRO A 98 5.98 -9.09 11.37
C PRO A 98 7.10 -8.19 11.89
N LEU A 99 7.00 -6.88 11.61
CA LEU A 99 7.96 -5.88 12.09
C LEU A 99 7.85 -5.73 13.62
N PRO A 100 8.91 -6.06 14.38
CA PRO A 100 8.89 -5.90 15.83
C PRO A 100 8.80 -4.42 16.18
N ASN A 101 7.88 -4.07 17.08
CA ASN A 101 7.57 -2.70 17.49
C ASN A 101 7.14 -1.76 16.35
N LYS A 102 6.74 -2.28 15.18
CA LYS A 102 6.37 -1.48 14.00
C LYS A 102 7.47 -0.52 13.55
N LYS A 103 8.73 -0.90 13.77
CA LYS A 103 9.89 -0.08 13.39
C LYS A 103 10.80 -0.78 12.41
N ILE A 104 11.22 -0.04 11.39
CA ILE A 104 12.16 -0.50 10.37
C ILE A 104 13.55 -0.74 10.99
N ILE A 105 14.15 -1.88 10.64
CA ILE A 105 15.45 -2.35 11.16
C ILE A 105 16.50 -2.23 10.07
N PHE A 106 17.61 -1.52 10.31
CA PHE A 106 18.69 -1.35 9.33
C PHE A 106 19.69 -2.51 9.36
#